data_AF-A0A1S6GNX9-F1
#
_entry.id   AF-A0A1S6GNX9-F1
#
_cell.length_a   1.000
_cell.length_b   1.000
_cell.length_c   1.000
_cell.angle_alpha   90.00
_cell.angle_beta   90.00
_cell.angle_gamma   90.00
#
_symmetry.space_group_name_H-M   'P 1'
#
loop_
_entity.id
_entity.type
_entity.pdbx_description
1 polymer ?
#
loop_
_entity_poly.entity_id
_entity_poly.type
_entity_poly.pdbx_seq_one_letter_code
_entity_poly.pdbx_strand_id
1 'polypeptide(L)'
;VSDLKEFWQYAKKKTIVFGLPYIFYSIIHFGLQKVAGASVRVPTTISDLLNIYKHPLGVSWYLYILWSILIIYGLLSILVKNRRMLFLISVFAYCLTLFVQTDIYIIQRTLVWGICFFLGSVLSEIHFDKINLKKFLFFFVLFDFIYMFAWFLFYEVGSKKDYVSYINPGLWGIAFIVCVLVAFAIFPKMEKNFPKTFLYFTKYGKDSLGIYILHAPICSMIRILMLKVGINSVFLHVVVGIVLGWYLSILATYILKKIPFLNIVLLPQKYIKLK
;
A
#
# COMPACT_ATOMS: atom_id res chain seq x y z
N VAL A 1 -16.37 -13.08 9.95
CA VAL A 1 -17.72 -13.27 9.35
C VAL A 1 -18.27 -14.57 9.90
N SER A 2 -19.52 -14.63 10.35
CA SER A 2 -20.01 -15.83 11.04
C SER A 2 -20.67 -16.85 10.12
N ASP A 3 -21.31 -16.42 9.03
CA ASP A 3 -21.98 -17.27 8.05
C ASP A 3 -21.84 -16.75 6.60
N LEU A 4 -22.35 -17.51 5.62
CA LEU A 4 -22.32 -17.14 4.21
C LEU A 4 -23.16 -15.90 3.87
N LYS A 5 -24.23 -15.63 4.62
CA LYS A 5 -25.14 -14.52 4.37
C LYS A 5 -24.49 -13.19 4.78
N GLU A 6 -23.87 -13.17 5.95
CA GLU A 6 -23.01 -12.08 6.42
C GLU A 6 -21.80 -11.90 5.50
N PHE A 7 -21.20 -12.99 5.01
CA PHE A 7 -20.10 -12.90 4.06
C PHE A 7 -20.51 -12.16 2.80
N TRP A 8 -21.68 -12.45 2.26
CA TRP A 8 -22.16 -11.79 1.05
C TRP A 8 -22.37 -10.29 1.24
N GLN A 9 -22.94 -9.88 2.38
CA GLN A 9 -23.11 -8.46 2.71
C GLN A 9 -21.74 -7.77 2.91
N TYR A 10 -20.84 -8.42 3.63
CA TYR A 10 -19.47 -7.97 3.83
C TYR A 10 -18.73 -7.82 2.49
N ALA A 11 -18.79 -8.83 1.63
CA ALA A 11 -18.15 -8.85 0.31
C ALA A 11 -18.69 -7.71 -0.56
N LYS A 12 -20.01 -7.55 -0.66
CA LYS A 12 -20.64 -6.43 -1.38
C LYS A 12 -20.12 -5.08 -0.88
N LYS A 13 -20.14 -4.87 0.44
CA LYS A 13 -19.66 -3.62 1.05
C LYS A 13 -18.19 -3.36 0.72
N LYS A 14 -17.32 -4.35 0.89
CA LYS A 14 -15.87 -4.21 0.61
C LYS A 14 -15.60 -3.99 -0.87
N THR A 15 -16.31 -4.69 -1.76
CA THR A 15 -16.20 -4.50 -3.20
C THR A 15 -16.56 -3.07 -3.60
N ILE A 16 -17.61 -2.47 -3.04
CA ILE A 16 -17.94 -1.08 -3.35
C ILE A 16 -16.92 -0.12 -2.73
N VAL A 17 -16.54 -0.31 -1.46
CA VAL A 17 -15.61 0.57 -0.74
C VAL A 17 -14.23 0.64 -1.37
N PHE A 18 -13.74 -0.47 -1.94
CA PHE A 18 -12.43 -0.50 -2.59
C PHE A 18 -12.51 -0.38 -4.12
N GLY A 19 -13.55 -0.95 -4.73
CA GLY A 19 -13.73 -0.97 -6.18
C GLY A 19 -14.04 0.40 -6.76
N LEU A 20 -14.88 1.22 -6.11
CA LEU A 20 -15.17 2.59 -6.58
C LEU A 20 -13.90 3.46 -6.64
N PRO A 21 -13.12 3.61 -5.54
CA PRO A 21 -11.85 4.32 -5.62
C PRO A 21 -10.93 3.70 -6.67
N TYR A 22 -10.79 2.37 -6.70
CA TYR A 22 -9.90 1.68 -7.64
C TYR A 22 -10.17 2.04 -9.12
N ILE A 23 -11.42 1.96 -9.55
CA ILE A 23 -11.82 2.28 -10.93
C ILE A 23 -11.56 3.76 -11.21
N PHE A 24 -12.03 4.64 -10.33
CA PHE A 24 -11.87 6.09 -10.49
C PHE A 24 -10.41 6.50 -10.63
N TYR A 25 -9.54 5.94 -9.80
CA TYR A 25 -8.11 6.25 -9.86
C TYR A 25 -7.43 5.65 -11.07
N SER A 26 -7.86 4.47 -11.53
CA SER A 26 -7.32 3.90 -12.77
C SER A 26 -7.63 4.81 -13.97
N ILE A 27 -8.83 5.41 -14.00
CA ILE A 27 -9.23 6.39 -15.02
C ILE A 27 -8.41 7.68 -14.90
N ILE A 28 -8.28 8.25 -13.70
CA ILE A 28 -7.48 9.47 -13.49
C ILE A 28 -6.03 9.23 -13.85
N HIS A 29 -5.44 8.14 -13.38
CA HIS A 29 -4.06 7.78 -13.66
C HIS A 29 -3.81 7.66 -15.16
N PHE A 30 -4.70 6.96 -15.88
CA PHE A 30 -4.66 6.88 -17.33
C PHE A 30 -4.74 8.27 -17.99
N GLY A 31 -5.71 9.10 -17.59
CA GLY A 31 -5.87 10.46 -18.12
C GLY A 31 -4.64 11.34 -17.90
N LEU A 32 -4.07 11.33 -16.70
CA LEU A 32 -2.86 12.08 -16.38
C LEU A 32 -1.65 11.60 -17.18
N GLN A 33 -1.52 10.30 -17.42
CA GLN A 33 -0.46 9.77 -18.28
C GLN A 33 -0.63 10.19 -19.74
N LYS A 34 -1.87 10.28 -20.25
CA LYS A 34 -2.11 10.80 -21.61
C LYS A 34 -1.73 12.27 -21.74
N VAL A 35 -2.02 13.09 -20.73
CA VAL A 35 -1.58 14.51 -20.69
C VAL A 35 -0.06 14.62 -20.65
N ALA A 36 0.62 13.76 -19.91
CA ALA A 36 2.08 13.76 -19.81
C ALA A 36 2.80 13.21 -21.06
N GLY A 37 2.10 12.45 -21.92
CA GLY A 37 2.59 12.00 -23.22
C GLY A 37 3.92 11.22 -23.13
N ALA A 38 4.87 11.57 -24.00
CA ALA A 38 6.18 10.90 -24.09
C ALA A 38 7.07 11.07 -22.86
N SER A 39 6.72 11.96 -21.91
CA SER A 39 7.47 12.17 -20.67
C SER A 39 7.15 11.12 -19.58
N VAL A 40 6.26 10.17 -19.85
CA VAL A 40 5.88 9.11 -18.92
C VAL A 40 6.86 7.95 -18.99
N ARG A 41 7.33 7.47 -17.83
CA ARG A 41 8.28 6.35 -17.72
C ARG A 41 7.74 5.04 -18.32
N VAL A 42 6.45 4.75 -18.06
CA VAL A 42 5.76 3.55 -18.55
C VAL A 42 4.41 4.01 -19.11
N PRO A 43 4.26 4.11 -20.45
CA PRO A 43 3.02 4.56 -21.06
C PRO A 43 1.92 3.52 -20.88
N THR A 44 0.70 3.97 -20.56
CA THR A 44 -0.49 3.10 -20.53
C THR A 44 -1.33 3.24 -21.79
N THR A 45 -1.85 2.11 -22.25
CA THR A 45 -2.74 1.99 -23.39
C THR A 45 -4.20 1.88 -22.94
N ILE A 46 -5.13 2.06 -23.88
CA ILE A 46 -6.57 1.84 -23.61
C ILE A 46 -6.84 0.38 -23.27
N SER A 47 -6.09 -0.55 -23.88
CA SER A 47 -6.15 -1.98 -23.56
C SER A 47 -5.79 -2.25 -22.10
N ASP A 48 -4.78 -1.55 -21.56
CA ASP A 48 -4.39 -1.67 -20.15
C ASP A 48 -5.50 -1.17 -19.22
N LEU A 49 -6.20 -0.09 -19.60
CA LEU A 49 -7.34 0.43 -18.85
C LEU A 49 -8.53 -0.54 -18.85
N LEU A 50 -8.79 -1.23 -19.96
CA LEU A 50 -9.84 -2.26 -20.03
C LEU A 50 -9.46 -3.52 -19.24
N ASN A 51 -8.16 -3.83 -19.18
CA ASN A 51 -7.63 -5.00 -18.49
C ASN A 51 -7.21 -4.73 -17.04
N ILE A 52 -7.70 -3.66 -16.40
CA ILE A 52 -7.43 -3.35 -14.99
C ILE A 52 -7.86 -4.46 -14.03
N TYR A 53 -8.80 -5.32 -14.43
CA TYR A 53 -9.20 -6.48 -13.62
C TYR A 53 -8.15 -7.60 -13.61
N LYS A 54 -7.20 -7.62 -14.55
CA LYS A 54 -6.04 -8.54 -14.61
C LYS A 54 -4.78 -7.89 -14.08
N HIS A 55 -4.49 -6.67 -14.53
CA HIS A 55 -3.27 -5.94 -14.23
C HIS A 55 -3.61 -4.51 -13.76
N PRO A 56 -3.54 -4.22 -12.46
CA PRO A 56 -3.82 -2.89 -11.94
C PRO A 56 -2.76 -1.86 -12.37
N LEU A 57 -3.19 -0.60 -12.50
CA LEU A 57 -2.36 0.50 -12.99
C LEU A 57 -1.69 1.28 -11.86
N GLY A 58 -0.37 1.48 -11.97
CA GLY A 58 0.37 2.32 -11.04
C GLY A 58 0.16 1.88 -9.59
N VAL A 59 -0.07 2.82 -8.67
CA VAL A 59 -0.26 2.55 -7.23
C VAL A 59 -1.62 1.94 -6.87
N SER A 60 -2.55 1.81 -7.82
CA SER A 60 -3.88 1.26 -7.52
C SER A 60 -3.87 -0.24 -7.20
N TRP A 61 -2.75 -0.92 -7.49
CA TRP A 61 -2.56 -2.34 -7.15
C TRP A 61 -2.80 -2.63 -5.68
N TYR A 62 -2.43 -1.71 -4.78
CA TYR A 62 -2.61 -1.88 -3.34
C TYR A 62 -4.09 -2.09 -2.98
N LEU A 63 -4.99 -1.28 -3.57
CA LEU A 63 -6.42 -1.41 -3.31
C LEU A 63 -6.99 -2.72 -3.83
N TYR A 64 -6.56 -3.11 -5.01
CA TYR A 64 -6.98 -4.35 -5.65
C TYR A 64 -6.57 -5.58 -4.82
N ILE A 65 -5.33 -5.60 -4.32
CA ILE A 65 -4.83 -6.70 -3.48
C ILE A 65 -5.42 -6.68 -2.08
N LEU A 66 -5.57 -5.50 -1.46
CA LEU A 66 -6.23 -5.39 -0.16
C LEU A 66 -7.68 -5.89 -0.21
N TRP A 67 -8.42 -5.51 -1.27
CA TRP A 67 -9.75 -6.07 -1.52
C TRP A 67 -9.71 -7.59 -1.63
N SER A 68 -8.80 -8.15 -2.43
CA SER A 68 -8.69 -9.60 -2.59
C SER A 68 -8.40 -10.33 -1.28
N ILE A 69 -7.46 -9.84 -0.48
CA ILE A 69 -7.16 -10.38 0.87
C ILE A 69 -8.43 -10.39 1.72
N LEU A 70 -9.18 -9.28 1.74
CA LEU A 70 -10.40 -9.17 2.53
C LEU A 70 -11.49 -10.14 2.07
N ILE A 71 -11.61 -10.43 0.77
CA ILE A 71 -12.57 -11.39 0.23
C ILE A 71 -12.14 -12.83 0.52
N ILE A 72 -10.91 -13.21 0.14
CA ILE A 72 -10.40 -14.58 0.26
C ILE A 72 -10.32 -14.99 1.74
N TYR A 73 -9.68 -14.17 2.57
CA TYR A 73 -9.61 -14.49 3.99
C TYR A 73 -10.89 -14.17 4.74
N GLY A 74 -11.74 -13.27 4.24
CA GLY A 74 -13.10 -13.09 4.74
C GLY A 74 -13.92 -14.37 4.63
N LEU A 75 -13.81 -15.06 3.49
CA LEU A 75 -14.44 -16.37 3.26
C LEU A 75 -13.82 -17.43 4.17
N LEU A 76 -12.49 -17.48 4.25
CA LEU A 76 -11.78 -18.41 5.13
C LEU A 76 -12.15 -18.22 6.61
N SER A 77 -12.46 -16.98 7.02
CA SER A 77 -12.85 -16.65 8.40
C SER A 77 -14.17 -17.29 8.86
N ILE A 78 -14.99 -17.78 7.92
CA ILE A 78 -16.19 -18.56 8.23
C ILE A 78 -15.81 -19.92 8.84
N LEU A 79 -14.76 -20.56 8.30
CA LEU A 79 -14.24 -21.83 8.76
C LEU A 79 -13.27 -21.66 9.94
N VAL A 80 -12.37 -20.68 9.85
CA VAL A 80 -11.32 -20.43 10.83
C VAL A 80 -11.53 -19.07 11.48
N LYS A 81 -12.15 -19.07 12.66
CA LYS A 81 -12.44 -17.82 13.41
C LYS A 81 -11.22 -17.25 14.13
N ASN A 82 -10.21 -18.07 14.43
CA ASN A 82 -9.03 -17.66 15.19
C ASN A 82 -8.05 -16.85 14.32
N ARG A 83 -7.81 -15.58 14.69
CA ARG A 83 -6.89 -14.67 13.97
C ARG A 83 -5.45 -15.19 13.90
N ARG A 84 -4.96 -15.86 14.95
CA ARG A 84 -3.62 -16.46 14.95
C ARG A 84 -3.51 -17.62 13.97
N MET A 85 -4.58 -18.41 13.83
CA MET A 85 -4.62 -19.50 12.86
C MET A 85 -4.69 -18.95 11.42
N LEU A 86 -5.46 -17.89 11.17
CA LEU A 86 -5.44 -17.19 9.88
C LEU A 86 -4.06 -16.61 9.56
N PHE A 87 -3.35 -16.09 10.56
CA PHE A 87 -1.95 -15.65 10.40
C PHE A 87 -1.04 -16.83 10.02
N LEU A 88 -1.11 -17.97 10.71
CA LEU A 88 -0.33 -19.16 10.35
C LEU A 88 -0.64 -19.66 8.93
N ILE A 89 -1.91 -19.63 8.52
CA ILE A 89 -2.29 -19.97 7.14
C ILE A 89 -1.66 -18.98 6.15
N SER A 90 -1.62 -17.69 6.47
CA SER A 90 -0.98 -16.69 5.61
C SER A 90 0.54 -16.85 5.52
N VAL A 91 1.19 -17.30 6.60
CA VAL A 91 2.62 -17.66 6.61
C VAL A 91 2.86 -18.86 5.69
N PHE A 92 2.03 -19.91 5.83
CA PHE A 92 2.13 -21.09 4.98
C PHE A 92 1.89 -20.75 3.50
N ALA A 93 0.89 -19.92 3.20
CA ALA A 93 0.61 -19.41 1.87
C ALA A 93 1.81 -18.65 1.28
N TYR A 94 2.46 -17.78 2.06
CA TYR A 94 3.67 -17.10 1.63
C TYR A 94 4.83 -18.09 1.36
N CYS A 95 5.07 -19.06 2.25
CA CYS A 95 6.07 -20.09 2.04
C CYS A 95 5.82 -20.89 0.75
N LEU A 96 4.56 -21.21 0.43
CA LEU A 96 4.22 -21.87 -0.84
C LEU A 96 4.62 -21.03 -2.05
N THR A 97 4.49 -19.70 -2.00
CA THR A 97 4.90 -18.82 -3.10
C THR A 97 6.41 -18.77 -3.35
N LEU A 98 7.22 -19.26 -2.41
CA LEU A 98 8.67 -19.42 -2.61
C LEU A 98 8.98 -20.61 -3.53
N PHE A 99 8.12 -21.64 -3.56
CA PHE A 99 8.30 -22.85 -4.35
C PHE A 99 7.46 -22.85 -5.63
N VAL A 100 6.21 -22.37 -5.56
CA VAL A 100 5.26 -22.37 -6.67
C VAL A 100 4.81 -20.95 -6.95
N GLN A 101 5.16 -20.44 -8.13
CA GLN A 101 4.70 -19.13 -8.60
C GLN A 101 3.47 -19.31 -9.48
N THR A 102 2.50 -18.41 -9.31
CA THR A 102 1.27 -18.39 -10.12
C THR A 102 1.29 -17.18 -11.05
N ASP A 103 0.91 -17.39 -12.31
CA ASP A 103 0.81 -16.31 -13.30
C ASP A 103 -0.42 -15.41 -13.05
N ILE A 104 -1.35 -15.89 -12.23
CA ILE A 104 -2.57 -15.17 -11.87
C ILE A 104 -2.22 -14.08 -10.85
N TYR A 105 -2.14 -12.84 -11.34
CA TYR A 105 -1.73 -11.66 -10.56
C TYR A 105 -2.40 -11.53 -9.20
N ILE A 106 -3.72 -11.68 -9.14
CA ILE A 106 -4.50 -11.50 -7.91
C ILE A 106 -4.20 -12.60 -6.88
N ILE A 107 -4.00 -13.85 -7.33
CA ILE A 107 -3.74 -14.99 -6.46
C ILE A 107 -2.34 -14.86 -5.88
N GLN A 108 -1.33 -14.71 -6.75
CA GLN A 108 0.08 -14.57 -6.35
C GLN A 108 0.24 -13.50 -5.28
N ARG A 109 -0.29 -12.29 -5.53
CA ARG A 109 -0.12 -11.17 -4.62
C ARG A 109 -0.94 -11.29 -3.34
N THR A 110 -2.08 -11.95 -3.37
CA THR A 110 -2.86 -12.19 -2.15
C THR A 110 -2.14 -13.16 -1.21
N LEU A 111 -1.52 -14.20 -1.77
CA LEU A 111 -0.68 -15.13 -1.00
C LEU A 111 0.56 -14.41 -0.43
N VAL A 112 1.21 -13.56 -1.24
CA VAL A 112 2.41 -12.82 -0.81
C VAL A 112 2.11 -11.80 0.28
N TRP A 113 1.08 -10.96 0.09
CA TRP A 113 0.82 -9.80 0.96
C TRP A 113 -0.13 -10.12 2.13
N GLY A 114 -0.80 -11.27 2.11
CA GLY A 114 -1.68 -11.72 3.20
C GLY A 114 -0.96 -11.80 4.55
N ILE A 115 0.30 -12.23 4.57
CA ILE A 115 1.11 -12.31 5.79
C ILE A 115 1.25 -10.95 6.49
N CYS A 116 1.49 -9.86 5.74
CA CYS A 116 1.63 -8.52 6.30
C CYS A 116 0.31 -8.03 6.90
N PHE A 117 -0.82 -8.34 6.25
CA PHE A 117 -2.14 -7.97 6.74
C PHE A 117 -2.48 -8.67 8.06
N PHE A 118 -2.29 -10.00 8.13
CA PHE A 118 -2.58 -10.75 9.35
C PHE A 118 -1.57 -10.52 10.46
N LEU A 119 -0.30 -10.26 10.13
CA LEU A 119 0.68 -9.81 11.10
C LEU A 119 0.19 -8.54 11.79
N GLY A 120 -0.19 -7.52 11.02
CA GLY A 120 -0.75 -6.30 11.58
C GLY A 120 -2.02 -6.54 12.41
N SER A 121 -2.90 -7.46 11.97
CA SER A 121 -4.09 -7.83 12.73
C SER A 121 -3.76 -8.48 14.08
N VAL A 122 -2.78 -9.38 14.14
CA VAL A 122 -2.37 -10.04 15.39
C VAL A 122 -1.65 -9.05 16.31
N LEU A 123 -0.76 -8.21 15.75
CA LEU A 123 -0.04 -7.19 16.52
C LEU A 123 -0.97 -6.14 17.11
N SER A 124 -2.11 -5.84 16.47
CA SER A 124 -3.09 -4.89 17.00
C SER A 124 -3.72 -5.30 18.33
N GLU A 125 -3.67 -6.59 18.70
CA GLU A 125 -4.13 -7.10 20.00
C GLU A 125 -3.05 -7.03 21.09
N ILE A 126 -1.79 -6.83 20.69
CA ILE A 126 -0.65 -6.87 21.59
C ILE A 126 -0.33 -5.45 22.04
N HIS A 127 -0.31 -5.24 23.36
CA HIS A 127 0.14 -3.97 23.94
C HIS A 127 1.67 -3.88 23.95
N PHE A 128 2.23 -2.98 23.15
CA PHE A 128 3.69 -2.78 23.00
C PHE A 128 4.34 -1.95 24.12
N ASP A 129 3.59 -1.66 25.20
CA ASP A 129 3.97 -0.70 26.25
C ASP A 129 5.23 -1.09 27.01
N LYS A 130 5.51 -2.40 27.12
CA LYS A 130 6.64 -2.94 27.89
C LYS A 130 7.92 -3.13 27.09
N ILE A 131 7.90 -2.93 25.76
CA ILE A 131 9.08 -3.15 24.93
C ILE A 131 10.05 -1.96 25.08
N ASN A 132 11.31 -2.26 25.39
CA ASN A 132 12.37 -1.25 25.43
C ASN A 132 12.66 -0.74 24.01
N LEU A 133 12.12 0.44 23.69
CA LEU A 133 12.21 1.05 22.35
C LEU A 133 13.67 1.21 21.91
N LYS A 134 14.56 1.64 22.81
CA LYS A 134 15.96 1.93 22.45
C LYS A 134 16.67 0.68 21.96
N LYS A 135 16.52 -0.44 22.69
CA LYS A 135 17.09 -1.74 22.29
C LYS A 135 16.48 -2.25 20.99
N PHE A 136 15.16 -2.12 20.84
CA PHE A 136 14.45 -2.53 19.63
C PHE A 136 14.87 -1.71 18.40
N LEU A 137 14.96 -0.38 18.52
CA LEU A 137 15.43 0.50 17.46
C LEU A 137 16.89 0.24 17.10
N PHE A 138 17.75 -0.01 18.09
CA PHE A 138 19.14 -0.38 17.83
C PHE A 138 19.22 -1.67 17.01
N PHE A 139 18.46 -2.71 17.38
CA PHE A 139 18.40 -3.95 16.61
C PHE A 139 17.85 -3.72 15.20
N PHE A 140 16.82 -2.88 15.05
CA PHE A 140 16.26 -2.53 13.75
C PHE A 140 17.29 -1.82 12.86
N VAL A 141 18.00 -0.83 13.39
CA VAL A 141 19.05 -0.11 12.65
C VAL A 141 20.16 -1.08 12.23
N LEU A 142 20.58 -1.98 13.13
CA LEU A 142 21.57 -3.01 12.79
C LEU A 142 21.06 -3.94 11.69
N PHE A 143 19.82 -4.41 11.79
CA PHE A 143 19.17 -5.23 10.76
C PHE A 143 19.11 -4.50 9.41
N ASP A 144 18.71 -3.23 9.40
CA ASP A 144 18.62 -2.40 8.20
C ASP A 144 19.99 -2.21 7.55
N PHE A 145 21.05 -1.94 8.34
CA PHE A 145 22.42 -1.89 7.83
C PHE A 145 22.86 -3.21 7.22
N ILE A 146 22.61 -4.35 7.88
CA ILE A 146 22.93 -5.68 7.34
C ILE A 146 22.13 -5.94 6.06
N TYR A 147 20.85 -5.58 6.04
CA TYR A 147 19.98 -5.74 4.88
C TYR A 147 20.45 -4.90 3.69
N MET A 148 20.79 -3.63 3.91
CA MET A 148 21.33 -2.73 2.89
C MET A 148 22.70 -3.21 2.39
N PHE A 149 23.55 -3.71 3.28
CA PHE A 149 24.85 -4.26 2.92
C PHE A 149 24.71 -5.53 2.08
N ALA A 150 23.83 -6.45 2.48
CA ALA A 150 23.50 -7.63 1.69
C ALA A 150 22.93 -7.21 0.33
N TRP A 151 21.99 -6.27 0.30
CA TRP A 151 21.43 -5.74 -0.93
C TRP A 151 22.52 -5.18 -1.85
N PHE A 152 23.45 -4.38 -1.31
CA PHE A 152 24.59 -3.84 -2.06
C PHE A 152 25.51 -4.93 -2.64
N LEU A 153 25.81 -5.99 -1.90
CA LEU A 153 26.64 -7.10 -2.38
C LEU A 153 25.99 -7.91 -3.50
N PHE A 154 24.67 -8.08 -3.43
CA PHE A 154 23.90 -8.82 -4.44
C PHE A 154 23.37 -7.93 -5.58
N TYR A 155 23.57 -6.61 -5.51
CA TYR A 155 23.12 -5.66 -6.51
C TYR A 155 24.05 -5.66 -7.72
N GLU A 156 23.65 -6.35 -8.80
CA GLU A 156 24.38 -6.28 -10.06
C GLU A 156 23.85 -5.13 -10.92
N VAL A 157 24.73 -4.16 -11.20
CA VAL A 157 24.44 -3.07 -12.13
C VAL A 157 24.29 -3.65 -13.53
N GLY A 158 23.06 -3.69 -14.04
CA GLY A 158 22.75 -4.10 -15.43
C GLY A 158 21.99 -5.42 -15.58
N SER A 159 21.68 -6.12 -14.48
CA SER A 159 20.80 -7.29 -14.57
C SER A 159 19.34 -6.85 -14.82
N LYS A 160 18.63 -7.56 -15.70
CA LYS A 160 17.18 -7.35 -15.93
C LYS A 160 16.31 -7.89 -14.79
N LYS A 161 16.91 -8.37 -13.70
CA LYS A 161 16.18 -8.95 -12.56
C LYS A 161 15.90 -7.84 -11.56
N ASP A 162 14.62 -7.51 -11.38
CA ASP A 162 14.19 -6.65 -10.27
C ASP A 162 14.46 -7.38 -8.93
N TYR A 163 15.54 -7.01 -8.24
CA TYR A 163 15.96 -7.65 -6.99
C TYR A 163 14.91 -7.55 -5.87
N VAL A 164 14.11 -6.48 -5.85
CA VAL A 164 12.96 -6.33 -4.94
C VAL A 164 11.69 -6.19 -5.77
N SER A 165 11.17 -7.33 -6.23
CA SER A 165 9.89 -7.36 -6.93
C SER A 165 8.72 -7.34 -5.93
N TYR A 166 7.79 -6.41 -6.10
CA TYR A 166 6.51 -6.43 -5.38
C TYR A 166 5.57 -7.57 -5.82
N ILE A 167 5.93 -8.31 -6.88
CA ILE A 167 5.19 -9.48 -7.36
C ILE A 167 5.54 -10.71 -6.52
N ASN A 168 6.83 -10.95 -6.34
CA ASN A 168 7.34 -11.99 -5.45
C ASN A 168 8.67 -11.52 -4.86
N PRO A 169 8.67 -10.95 -3.64
CA PRO A 169 9.89 -10.45 -3.03
C PRO A 169 10.83 -11.57 -2.60
N GLY A 170 10.42 -12.84 -2.63
CA GLY A 170 11.22 -13.96 -2.13
C GLY A 170 11.68 -13.69 -0.70
N LEU A 171 12.89 -14.15 -0.34
CA LEU A 171 13.45 -13.95 0.99
C LEU A 171 13.65 -12.46 1.36
N TRP A 172 13.79 -11.56 0.38
CA TRP A 172 13.88 -10.12 0.63
C TRP A 172 12.60 -9.55 1.25
N GLY A 173 11.49 -10.30 1.20
CA GLY A 173 10.22 -9.94 1.82
C GLY A 173 10.27 -9.83 3.35
N ILE A 174 11.30 -10.36 4.00
CA ILE A 174 11.51 -10.22 5.45
C ILE A 174 11.57 -8.75 5.89
N ALA A 175 12.05 -7.84 5.03
CA ALA A 175 12.06 -6.41 5.31
C ALA A 175 10.66 -5.86 5.56
N PHE A 176 9.63 -6.31 4.82
CA PHE A 176 8.27 -5.85 5.02
C PHE A 176 7.71 -6.28 6.38
N ILE A 177 8.03 -7.51 6.82
CA ILE A 177 7.64 -8.04 8.14
C ILE A 177 8.28 -7.19 9.26
N VAL A 178 9.58 -6.91 9.15
CA VAL A 178 10.30 -6.08 10.12
C VAL A 178 9.74 -4.66 10.14
N CYS A 179 9.46 -4.06 8.98
CA CYS A 179 8.83 -2.74 8.90
C CYS A 179 7.47 -2.68 9.61
N VAL A 180 6.63 -3.71 9.47
CA VAL A 180 5.35 -3.80 10.21
C VAL A 180 5.62 -3.83 11.72
N LEU A 181 6.54 -4.66 12.20
CA LEU A 181 6.88 -4.73 13.63
C LEU A 181 7.36 -3.38 14.17
N VAL A 182 8.20 -2.69 13.40
CA VAL A 182 8.74 -1.37 13.76
C VAL A 182 7.64 -0.32 13.84
N ALA A 183 6.72 -0.31 12.87
CA ALA A 183 5.58 0.59 12.88
C ALA A 183 4.75 0.43 14.17
N PHE A 184 4.42 -0.81 14.55
CA PHE A 184 3.67 -1.10 15.78
C PHE A 184 4.45 -0.76 17.06
N ALA A 185 5.78 -0.90 17.07
CA ALA A 185 6.61 -0.57 18.23
C ALA A 185 6.80 0.93 18.46
N ILE A 186 6.84 1.73 17.37
CA ILE A 186 7.07 3.18 17.41
C ILE A 186 5.77 3.96 17.63
N PHE A 187 4.68 3.56 16.96
CA PHE A 187 3.46 4.36 16.88
C PHE A 187 2.86 4.75 18.25
N PRO A 188 2.73 3.84 19.24
CA PRO A 188 2.21 4.20 20.57
C PRO A 188 3.09 5.20 21.33
N LYS A 189 4.40 5.17 21.10
CA LYS A 189 5.37 6.06 21.78
C LYS A 189 5.45 7.42 21.12
N MET A 190 5.17 7.50 19.81
CA MET A 190 5.05 8.78 19.11
C MET A 190 3.91 9.63 19.67
N GLU A 191 2.78 9.01 20.02
CA GLU A 191 1.66 9.69 20.67
C GLU A 191 2.09 10.33 22.00
N LYS A 192 2.85 9.59 22.82
CA LYS A 192 3.32 10.06 24.13
C LYS A 192 4.42 11.11 24.04
N ASN A 193 5.42 10.91 23.19
CA ASN A 193 6.62 11.75 23.16
C ASN A 193 6.47 12.98 22.25
N PHE A 194 5.66 12.88 21.19
CA PHE A 194 5.48 13.95 20.21
C PHE A 194 3.99 14.19 19.91
N PRO A 195 3.20 14.63 20.88
CA PRO A 195 1.74 14.71 20.75
C PRO A 195 1.30 15.65 19.62
N LYS A 196 2.02 16.76 19.38
CA LYS A 196 1.69 17.72 18.31
C LYS A 196 1.87 17.11 16.91
N THR A 197 2.96 16.40 16.67
CA THR A 197 3.21 15.76 15.37
C THR A 197 2.27 14.58 15.17
N PHE A 198 2.03 13.79 16.23
CA PHE A 198 1.06 12.71 16.20
C PHE A 198 -0.35 13.22 15.84
N LEU A 199 -0.80 14.31 16.45
CA LEU A 199 -2.10 14.92 16.15
C LEU A 199 -2.17 15.41 14.69
N TYR A 200 -1.10 16.02 14.18
CA TYR A 200 -1.00 16.42 12.77
C TYR A 200 -1.17 15.22 11.83
N PHE A 201 -0.39 14.15 12.01
CA PHE A 201 -0.48 12.97 11.15
C PHE A 201 -1.81 12.22 11.32
N THR A 202 -2.38 12.20 12.52
CA THR A 202 -3.70 11.59 12.79
C THR A 202 -4.83 12.34 12.08
N LYS A 203 -4.74 13.67 12.00
CA LYS A 203 -5.69 14.52 11.26
C LYS A 203 -5.75 14.12 9.78
N TYR A 204 -4.59 13.99 9.12
CA TYR A 204 -4.51 13.62 7.70
C TYR A 204 -4.58 12.11 7.47
N GLY A 205 -4.31 11.29 8.48
CA GLY A 205 -4.39 9.83 8.42
C GLY A 205 -5.80 9.32 8.11
N LYS A 206 -6.85 10.07 8.50
CA LYS A 206 -8.25 9.80 8.10
C LYS A 206 -8.45 9.84 6.58
N ASP A 207 -7.58 10.57 5.88
CA ASP A 207 -7.61 10.81 4.44
C ASP A 207 -6.43 10.16 3.73
N SER A 208 -5.68 9.31 4.44
CA SER A 208 -4.47 8.65 3.97
C SER A 208 -4.70 7.90 2.66
N LEU A 209 -5.87 7.29 2.46
CA LEU A 209 -6.20 6.62 1.21
C LEU A 209 -6.23 7.57 0.01
N GLY A 210 -6.81 8.77 0.18
CA GLY A 210 -6.85 9.79 -0.87
C GLY A 210 -5.45 10.30 -1.20
N ILE A 211 -4.68 10.64 -0.17
CA ILE A 211 -3.31 11.13 -0.27
C ILE A 211 -2.40 10.06 -0.92
N TYR A 212 -2.53 8.81 -0.48
CA TYR A 212 -1.76 7.67 -1.00
C TYR A 212 -1.98 7.46 -2.51
N ILE A 213 -3.13 7.81 -3.06
CA ILE A 213 -3.36 7.53 -4.48
C ILE A 213 -2.99 8.74 -5.34
N LEU A 214 -3.17 9.96 -4.81
CA LEU A 214 -2.84 11.19 -5.53
C LEU A 214 -1.34 11.54 -5.49
N HIS A 215 -0.58 11.10 -4.48
CA HIS A 215 0.83 11.49 -4.39
C HIS A 215 1.67 10.96 -5.54
N ALA A 216 1.45 9.74 -6.00
CA ALA A 216 2.24 9.14 -7.08
C ALA A 216 2.15 9.92 -8.41
N PRO A 217 0.95 10.23 -8.95
CA PRO A 217 0.84 11.05 -10.15
C PRO A 217 1.35 12.48 -9.94
N ILE A 218 1.08 13.10 -8.78
CA ILE A 218 1.56 14.45 -8.47
C ILE A 218 3.10 14.51 -8.45
N CYS A 219 3.75 13.59 -7.75
CA CYS A 219 5.22 13.49 -7.71
C CYS A 219 5.81 13.24 -9.10
N SER A 220 5.15 12.41 -9.92
CA SER A 220 5.57 12.19 -11.31
C SER A 220 5.47 13.49 -12.13
N MET A 221 4.39 14.25 -11.99
CA MET A 221 4.21 15.54 -12.67
C MET A 221 5.25 16.57 -12.23
N ILE A 222 5.50 16.70 -10.92
CA ILE A 222 6.55 17.59 -10.39
C ILE A 222 7.90 17.23 -11.01
N ARG A 223 8.26 15.95 -11.03
CA ARG A 223 9.50 15.48 -11.66
C ARG A 223 9.57 15.87 -13.14
N ILE A 224 8.51 15.65 -13.91
CA ILE A 224 8.46 16.00 -15.33
C ILE A 224 8.63 17.53 -15.52
N LEU A 225 7.97 18.34 -14.70
CA LEU A 225 8.09 19.80 -14.75
C LEU A 225 9.51 20.25 -14.42
N MET A 226 10.11 19.70 -13.35
CA MET A 226 11.49 20.01 -12.96
C MET A 226 12.49 19.64 -14.05
N LEU A 227 12.32 18.49 -14.72
CA LEU A 227 13.16 18.07 -15.85
C LEU A 227 12.99 19.02 -17.05
N LYS A 228 11.76 19.46 -17.36
CA LYS A 228 11.51 20.43 -18.45
C LYS A 228 12.13 21.80 -18.18
N VAL A 229 12.25 22.20 -16.91
CA VAL A 229 12.92 23.44 -16.49
C VAL A 229 14.46 23.28 -16.42
N GLY A 230 14.99 22.09 -16.69
CA GLY A 230 16.44 21.81 -16.72
C GLY A 230 17.04 21.47 -15.35
N ILE A 231 16.21 21.22 -14.33
CA ILE A 231 16.69 20.81 -13.00
C ILE A 231 16.96 19.31 -13.03
N ASN A 232 18.23 18.92 -13.14
CA ASN A 232 18.64 17.50 -13.17
C ASN A 232 19.17 16.98 -11.83
N SER A 233 19.29 17.83 -10.80
CA SER A 233 19.80 17.43 -9.49
C SER A 233 18.83 16.50 -8.76
N VAL A 234 19.26 15.25 -8.53
CA VAL A 234 18.49 14.22 -7.81
C VAL A 234 18.08 14.69 -6.41
N PHE A 235 18.98 15.38 -5.70
CA PHE A 235 18.69 15.89 -4.36
C PHE A 235 17.52 16.89 -4.38
N LEU A 236 17.50 17.81 -5.34
CA LEU A 236 16.39 18.76 -5.49
C LEU A 236 15.09 18.03 -5.84
N HIS A 237 15.11 17.05 -6.73
CA HIS A 237 13.93 16.22 -7.05
C HIS A 237 13.36 15.53 -5.82
N VAL A 238 14.21 15.01 -4.94
CA VAL A 238 13.78 14.34 -3.71
C VAL A 238 13.17 15.34 -2.73
N VAL A 239 13.86 16.44 -2.42
CA VAL A 239 13.39 17.43 -1.44
C VAL A 239 12.09 18.09 -1.91
N VAL A 240 12.09 18.61 -3.14
CA VAL A 240 10.91 19.27 -3.73
C VAL A 240 9.78 18.27 -3.93
N GLY A 241 10.07 17.07 -4.40
CA GLY A 241 9.09 16.00 -4.58
C GLY A 241 8.40 15.59 -3.28
N ILE A 242 9.14 15.48 -2.17
CA ILE A 242 8.55 15.16 -0.85
C ILE A 242 7.67 16.31 -0.37
N VAL A 243 8.18 17.55 -0.38
CA VAL A 243 7.46 18.71 0.13
C VAL A 243 6.22 18.99 -0.70
N LEU A 244 6.37 19.21 -2.01
CA LEU A 244 5.24 19.50 -2.89
C LEU A 244 4.31 18.31 -3.03
N GLY A 245 4.85 17.08 -3.11
CA GLY A 245 4.05 15.86 -3.18
C GLY A 245 3.12 15.72 -1.98
N TRP A 246 3.62 15.97 -0.77
CA TRP A 246 2.80 15.94 0.45
C TRP A 246 1.70 17.01 0.46
N TYR A 247 2.07 18.29 0.30
CA TYR A 247 1.11 19.39 0.42
C TYR A 247 0.09 19.43 -0.73
N LEU A 248 0.51 19.16 -1.97
CA LEU A 248 -0.40 19.11 -3.12
C LEU A 248 -1.36 17.92 -3.04
N SER A 249 -0.91 16.78 -2.51
CA SER A 249 -1.80 15.63 -2.30
C SER A 249 -2.88 15.91 -1.25
N ILE A 250 -2.52 16.61 -0.16
CA ILE A 250 -3.48 17.08 0.84
C ILE A 250 -4.48 18.05 0.21
N LEU A 251 -4.00 19.04 -0.55
CA LEU A 251 -4.84 20.03 -1.21
C LEU A 251 -5.80 19.35 -2.21
N ALA A 252 -5.29 18.48 -3.07
CA ALA A 252 -6.09 17.74 -4.04
C ALA A 252 -7.16 16.90 -3.36
N THR A 253 -6.80 16.17 -2.29
CA THR A 253 -7.76 15.37 -1.51
C THR A 253 -8.84 16.26 -0.88
N TYR A 254 -8.46 17.43 -0.35
CA TYR A 254 -9.39 18.39 0.23
C TYR A 254 -10.37 18.95 -0.81
N ILE A 255 -9.89 19.29 -2.02
CA ILE A 255 -10.74 19.79 -3.11
C ILE A 255 -11.72 18.70 -3.56
N LEU A 256 -11.23 17.49 -3.80
CA LEU A 256 -12.08 16.39 -4.30
C LEU A 256 -13.20 16.03 -3.30
N LYS A 257 -12.96 16.18 -2.00
CA LYS A 257 -13.99 15.98 -0.97
C LYS A 257 -15.11 17.01 -0.98
N LYS A 258 -14.87 18.22 -1.48
CA LYS A 258 -15.91 19.24 -1.59
C LYS A 258 -16.92 18.94 -2.69
N ILE A 259 -16.53 18.13 -3.68
CA ILE A 259 -17.39 17.78 -4.81
C ILE A 259 -18.24 16.55 -4.39
N PRO A 260 -19.58 16.65 -4.36
CA PRO A 260 -20.44 15.59 -3.79
C PRO A 260 -20.22 14.22 -4.43
N PHE A 261 -20.17 14.15 -5.76
CA PHE A 261 -19.97 12.90 -6.50
C PHE A 261 -18.59 12.28 -6.24
N LEU A 262 -17.53 13.10 -6.16
CA LEU A 262 -16.16 12.62 -5.94
C LEU A 262 -15.93 12.20 -4.49
N ASN A 263 -16.62 12.83 -3.54
CA ASN A 263 -16.55 12.44 -2.13
C ASN A 263 -17.11 11.02 -1.90
N ILE A 264 -18.19 10.66 -2.61
CA ILE A 264 -18.74 9.29 -2.58
C ILE A 264 -17.72 8.29 -3.11
N VAL A 265 -17.01 8.64 -4.18
CA VAL A 265 -16.00 7.76 -4.80
C VAL A 265 -14.76 7.62 -3.93
N LEU A 266 -14.30 8.69 -3.31
CA LEU A 266 -13.11 8.69 -2.45
C LEU A 266 -13.34 8.07 -1.08
N LEU A 267 -14.53 8.26 -0.52
CA LEU A 267 -14.89 7.78 0.81
C LEU A 267 -16.26 7.07 0.79
N PRO A 268 -16.43 5.97 0.04
CA PRO A 268 -17.73 5.29 -0.07
C PRO A 268 -18.22 4.78 1.30
N GLN A 269 -17.28 4.45 2.17
CA GLN A 269 -17.49 4.02 3.54
C GLN A 269 -18.30 5.00 4.41
N LYS A 270 -18.36 6.29 4.07
CA LYS A 270 -19.20 7.27 4.80
C LYS A 270 -20.68 7.18 4.43
N TYR A 271 -20.97 6.67 3.23
CA TYR A 271 -22.31 6.66 2.64
C TYR A 271 -22.93 5.27 2.66
N ILE A 272 -22.11 4.22 2.66
CA ILE A 272 -22.56 2.83 2.64
C ILE A 272 -22.75 2.32 4.07
N LYS A 273 -24.00 2.35 4.53
CA LYS A 273 -24.44 1.76 5.81
C LYS A 273 -24.83 0.27 5.70
N LEU A 274 -24.36 -0.43 4.67
CA LEU A 274 -24.53 -1.89 4.61
C LEU A 274 -23.86 -2.50 5.85
N LYS A 275 -24.57 -3.34 6.60
CA LYS A 275 -24.00 -4.07 7.73
C LYS A 275 -22.91 -5.01 7.22
#